data_AF-A0A2G8KAK6-F1
#
_entry.id   AF-A0A2G8KAK6-F1
#
_cell.length_a   1.000
_cell.length_b   1.000
_cell.length_c   1.000
_cell.angle_alpha   90.00
_cell.angle_beta   90.00
_cell.angle_gamma   90.00
#
_symmetry.space_group_name_H-M   'P 1'
#
loop_
_entity.id
_entity.type
_entity.pdbx_description
1 polymer ?
#
loop_
_entity_poly.entity_id
_entity_poly.type
_entity_poly.pdbx_seq_one_letter_code
_entity_poly.pdbx_strand_id
1 'polypeptide(L)'
;MTRFTYKKIDYQLYESSLVGVKAYASSNNGQVTEDEEGDTGSGLSYGEYLQLDRLLSSQQCESDKHGKEIHDEHLFIIVHQVYELWFKQILHEMDSIRQLLSSVPFDESKQLIVNRRTSRVVAIMKICVEQIHILETMTALDFSDFRDYLAPASGFQSYQFRLLENKLGIKPVSSE
;
A
#
# COMPACT_ATOMS: atom_id res chain seq x y z
N MET A 1 9.00 -38.76 -13.24
CA MET A 1 9.32 -37.66 -12.29
C MET A 1 9.89 -36.51 -13.10
N THR A 2 9.06 -35.52 -13.45
CA THR A 2 9.47 -34.37 -14.26
C THR A 2 9.92 -33.26 -13.31
N ARG A 3 11.22 -32.94 -13.31
CA ARG A 3 11.78 -31.82 -12.54
C ARG A 3 11.33 -30.51 -13.20
N PHE A 4 10.54 -29.71 -12.48
CA PHE A 4 10.33 -28.30 -12.82
C PHE A 4 11.55 -27.51 -12.35
N THR A 5 12.35 -26.99 -13.28
CA THR A 5 13.39 -26.02 -12.99
C THR A 5 12.76 -24.63 -13.02
N TYR A 6 12.65 -23.99 -11.85
CA TYR A 6 12.34 -22.57 -11.75
C TYR A 6 13.49 -21.78 -12.38
N LYS A 7 13.22 -21.06 -13.47
CA LYS A 7 14.13 -20.02 -13.95
C LYS A 7 14.08 -18.88 -12.94
N LYS A 8 15.22 -18.60 -12.29
CA LYS A 8 15.44 -17.39 -11.50
C LYS A 8 15.01 -16.17 -12.34
N ILE A 9 14.12 -15.33 -11.80
CA ILE A 9 13.78 -14.05 -12.42
C ILE A 9 15.04 -13.18 -12.33
N ASP A 10 15.50 -12.67 -13.46
CA ASP A 10 16.64 -11.76 -13.53
C ASP A 10 16.15 -10.35 -13.20
N TYR A 11 16.41 -9.91 -11.97
CA TYR A 11 15.99 -8.59 -11.49
C TYR A 11 16.65 -7.44 -12.25
N GLN A 12 17.84 -7.61 -12.85
CA GLN A 12 18.43 -6.58 -13.69
C GLN A 12 17.65 -6.41 -15.00
N LEU A 13 17.18 -7.51 -15.58
CA LEU A 13 16.27 -7.46 -16.74
C LEU A 13 14.91 -6.87 -16.36
N TYR A 14 14.36 -7.18 -15.17
CA TYR A 14 13.13 -6.56 -14.67
C TYR A 14 13.28 -5.04 -14.49
N GLU A 15 14.32 -4.57 -13.79
CA GLU A 15 14.62 -3.15 -13.64
C GLU A 15 14.85 -2.45 -14.98
N SER A 16 15.53 -3.09 -15.93
CA SER A 16 15.68 -2.57 -17.29
C SER A 16 14.35 -2.46 -18.04
N SER A 17 13.40 -3.37 -17.79
CA SER A 17 12.05 -3.30 -18.34
C SER A 17 11.22 -2.19 -17.69
N LEU A 18 11.42 -1.91 -16.40
CA LEU A 18 10.80 -0.79 -15.69
C LEU A 18 11.28 0.57 -16.21
N VAL A 19 12.53 0.68 -16.67
CA VAL A 19 13.00 1.88 -17.41
C VAL A 19 12.18 2.09 -18.68
N GLY A 20 11.85 1.02 -19.41
CA GLY A 20 10.96 1.06 -20.57
C GLY A 20 9.52 1.45 -20.22
N VAL A 21 9.00 1.00 -19.08
CA VAL A 21 7.67 1.40 -18.57
C VAL A 21 7.67 2.86 -18.10
N LYS A 22 8.73 3.33 -17.44
CA LYS A 22 8.92 4.75 -17.08
C LYS A 22 9.02 5.62 -18.34
N ALA A 23 9.73 5.16 -19.37
CA ALA A 23 9.81 5.83 -20.66
C ALA A 23 8.45 5.85 -21.38
N TYR A 24 7.69 4.75 -21.35
CA TYR A 24 6.34 4.67 -21.90
C TYR A 24 5.35 5.59 -21.16
N ALA A 25 5.36 5.58 -19.82
CA ALA A 25 4.55 6.48 -19.00
C ALA A 25 4.91 7.96 -19.24
N SER A 26 6.19 8.25 -19.46
CA SER A 26 6.67 9.60 -19.83
C SER A 26 6.31 9.98 -21.28
N SER A 27 6.27 9.00 -22.19
CA SER A 27 5.95 9.21 -23.62
C SER A 27 4.45 9.32 -23.90
N ASN A 28 3.60 8.69 -23.08
CA ASN A 28 2.14 8.79 -23.18
C ASN A 28 1.56 10.08 -22.56
N ASN A 29 2.39 10.92 -21.91
CA ASN A 29 2.02 12.26 -21.46
C ASN A 29 1.81 13.26 -22.63
N GLY A 30 1.97 12.84 -23.89
CA GLY A 30 1.95 13.72 -25.07
C GLY A 30 0.98 13.37 -26.20
N GLN A 31 0.02 12.45 -26.01
CA GLN A 31 -1.03 12.19 -26.99
C GLN A 31 -2.42 12.42 -26.39
N VAL A 32 -2.70 13.69 -26.07
CA VAL A 32 -4.08 14.18 -26.09
C VAL A 32 -4.37 14.51 -27.55
N THR A 33 -5.34 13.81 -28.13
CA THR A 33 -5.85 14.07 -29.48
C THR A 33 -6.26 15.54 -29.58
N GLU A 34 -5.67 16.25 -30.55
CA GLU A 34 -6.09 17.59 -30.96
C GLU A 34 -7.56 17.56 -31.35
N ASP A 35 -8.41 18.20 -30.55
CA ASP A 35 -9.57 18.96 -31.02
C ASP A 35 -10.06 19.87 -29.88
N GLU A 36 -10.15 21.16 -30.21
CA GLU A 36 -10.75 22.30 -29.49
C GLU A 36 -9.89 23.13 -28.52
N GLU A 37 -9.88 24.44 -28.81
CA GLU A 37 -9.12 25.54 -28.22
C GLU A 37 -9.40 25.74 -26.72
N GLY A 38 -8.35 25.86 -25.90
CA GLY A 38 -8.47 26.44 -24.56
C GLY A 38 -7.40 25.99 -23.55
N ASP A 39 -6.53 26.94 -23.17
CA ASP A 39 -5.65 26.95 -22.00
C ASP A 39 -4.41 26.01 -22.01
N THR A 40 -3.25 26.59 -22.31
CA THR A 40 -1.94 25.98 -22.09
C THR A 40 -1.57 26.01 -20.60
N GLY A 41 -2.32 25.29 -19.78
CA GLY A 41 -1.85 24.85 -18.47
C GLY A 41 -1.12 23.53 -18.64
N SER A 42 0.16 23.44 -18.28
CA SER A 42 0.86 22.16 -18.21
C SER A 42 0.09 21.22 -17.28
N GLY A 43 -0.69 20.31 -17.85
CA GLY A 43 -1.56 19.42 -17.10
C GLY A 43 -0.75 18.59 -16.10
N LEU A 44 -1.23 18.50 -14.86
CA LEU A 44 -0.60 17.68 -13.84
C LEU A 44 -0.55 16.22 -14.32
N SER A 45 0.64 15.65 -14.44
CA SER A 45 0.77 14.28 -14.93
C SER A 45 0.37 13.25 -13.86
N TYR A 46 -0.04 12.06 -14.29
CA TYR A 46 -0.44 10.96 -13.37
C TYR A 46 0.68 10.60 -12.38
N GLY A 47 1.92 10.51 -12.87
CA GLY A 47 3.09 10.18 -12.06
C GLY A 47 3.38 11.23 -10.99
N GLU A 48 3.24 12.51 -11.34
CA GLU A 48 3.39 13.62 -10.40
C GLU A 48 2.26 13.66 -9.37
N TYR A 49 1.01 13.50 -9.81
CA TYR A 49 -0.15 13.51 -8.92
C TYR A 49 -0.08 12.43 -7.83
N LEU A 50 0.27 11.20 -8.21
CA LEU A 50 0.37 10.07 -7.28
C LEU A 50 1.74 9.95 -6.61
N GLN A 51 2.71 10.79 -6.97
CA GLN A 51 4.09 10.73 -6.48
C GLN A 51 4.71 9.34 -6.68
N LEU A 52 4.53 8.77 -7.87
CA LEU A 52 4.92 7.38 -8.14
C LEU A 52 6.42 7.15 -7.96
N ASP A 53 7.27 8.14 -8.24
CA ASP A 53 8.71 8.02 -8.01
C ASP A 53 9.02 7.71 -6.55
N ARG A 54 8.33 8.34 -5.60
CA ARG A 54 8.49 8.06 -4.17
C ARG A 54 7.89 6.72 -3.79
N LEU A 55 6.69 6.42 -4.28
CA LEU A 55 5.97 5.20 -3.92
C LEU A 55 6.70 3.95 -4.44
N LEU A 56 7.14 3.96 -5.70
CA LEU A 56 7.75 2.84 -6.40
C LEU A 56 9.29 2.77 -6.21
N SER A 57 9.88 3.65 -5.42
CA SER A 57 11.29 3.57 -5.01
C SER A 57 11.46 3.16 -3.54
N SER A 58 10.36 2.80 -2.85
CA SER A 58 10.36 2.51 -1.41
C SER A 58 10.56 1.02 -1.09
N GLN A 59 10.74 0.16 -2.09
CA GLN A 59 10.89 -1.29 -1.95
C GLN A 59 12.36 -1.66 -1.83
N GLN A 60 12.90 -1.61 -0.62
CA GLN A 60 14.30 -1.98 -0.37
C GLN A 60 14.36 -3.28 0.44
N CYS A 61 14.76 -4.37 -0.20
CA CYS A 61 15.01 -5.65 0.44
C CYS A 61 16.26 -5.57 1.33
N GLU A 62 16.16 -6.02 2.58
CA GLU A 62 17.30 -6.13 3.48
C GLU A 62 18.21 -7.29 3.07
N SER A 63 17.68 -8.37 2.51
CA SER A 63 18.49 -9.52 2.07
C SER A 63 19.49 -9.14 0.96
N ASP A 64 19.11 -8.22 0.07
CA ASP A 64 19.99 -7.66 -0.97
C ASP A 64 21.18 -6.90 -0.36
N LYS A 65 20.96 -6.14 0.71
CA LYS A 65 22.02 -5.42 1.43
C LYS A 65 23.02 -6.36 2.09
N HIS A 66 22.58 -7.59 2.40
CA HIS A 66 23.41 -8.66 2.96
C HIS A 66 24.00 -9.60 1.90
N GLY A 67 23.81 -9.29 0.60
CA GLY A 67 24.37 -10.04 -0.51
C GLY A 67 23.68 -11.38 -0.80
N LYS A 68 22.52 -11.63 -0.21
CA LYS A 68 21.70 -12.84 -0.44
C LYS A 68 20.33 -12.39 -0.93
N GLU A 69 20.19 -12.20 -2.24
CA GLU A 69 18.90 -11.84 -2.85
C GLU A 69 17.85 -12.92 -2.59
N ILE A 70 16.73 -12.53 -1.97
CA ILE A 70 15.59 -13.41 -1.68
C ILE A 70 14.34 -12.82 -2.32
N HIS A 71 13.85 -13.53 -3.34
CA HIS A 71 12.76 -13.08 -4.20
C HIS A 71 11.48 -12.68 -3.45
N ASP A 72 11.05 -13.51 -2.50
CA ASP A 72 9.78 -13.34 -1.78
C ASP A 72 9.82 -12.21 -0.73
N GLU A 73 11.00 -11.68 -0.41
CA GLU A 73 11.10 -10.48 0.45
C GLU A 73 10.42 -9.27 -0.23
N HIS A 74 10.52 -9.15 -1.56
CA HIS A 74 9.84 -8.08 -2.29
C HIS A 74 8.31 -8.17 -2.14
N LEU A 75 7.75 -9.38 -2.22
CA LEU A 75 6.33 -9.62 -1.96
C LEU A 75 5.95 -9.22 -0.53
N PHE A 76 6.76 -9.63 0.45
CA PHE A 76 6.57 -9.28 1.84
C PHE A 76 6.49 -7.76 2.04
N ILE A 77 7.42 -7.00 1.45
CA ILE A 77 7.45 -5.53 1.53
C ILE A 77 6.19 -4.93 0.89
N ILE A 78 5.85 -5.33 -0.34
CA ILE A 78 4.71 -4.78 -1.09
C ILE A 78 3.39 -5.01 -0.32
N VAL A 79 3.15 -6.22 0.17
CA VAL A 79 1.93 -6.54 0.93
C VAL A 79 1.80 -5.63 2.16
N HIS A 80 2.89 -5.44 2.93
CA HIS A 80 2.87 -4.58 4.11
C HIS A 80 2.72 -3.10 3.76
N GLN A 81 3.33 -2.62 2.68
CA GLN A 81 3.15 -1.24 2.21
C GLN A 81 1.70 -0.97 1.79
N VAL A 82 1.05 -1.92 1.10
CA VAL A 82 -0.37 -1.80 0.74
C VAL A 82 -1.26 -1.78 1.99
N TYR A 83 -0.97 -2.61 3.01
CA TYR A 83 -1.67 -2.51 4.30
C TYR A 83 -1.54 -1.12 4.92
N GLU A 84 -0.34 -0.55 4.96
CA GLU A 84 -0.11 0.77 5.54
C GLU A 84 -0.80 1.90 4.75
N LEU A 85 -0.93 1.77 3.42
CA LEU A 85 -1.74 2.68 2.60
C LEU A 85 -3.23 2.58 2.95
N TRP A 86 -3.75 1.36 3.11
CA TRP A 86 -5.14 1.15 3.52
C TRP A 86 -5.42 1.64 4.94
N PHE A 87 -4.51 1.39 5.89
CA PHE A 87 -4.63 1.92 7.24
C PHE A 87 -4.66 3.45 7.24
N LYS A 88 -3.82 4.10 6.44
CA LYS A 88 -3.86 5.56 6.28
C LYS A 88 -5.21 6.04 5.76
N GLN A 89 -5.78 5.37 4.75
CA GLN A 89 -7.10 5.72 4.24
C GLN A 89 -8.20 5.50 5.29
N ILE A 90 -8.17 4.39 6.02
CA ILE A 90 -9.14 4.13 7.10
C ILE A 90 -9.04 5.20 8.18
N LEU A 91 -7.83 5.56 8.62
CA LEU A 91 -7.62 6.61 9.62
C LEU A 91 -8.16 7.97 9.14
N HIS A 92 -7.97 8.29 7.86
CA HIS A 92 -8.52 9.51 7.24
C HIS A 92 -10.05 9.53 7.30
N GLU A 93 -10.72 8.43 6.95
CA GLU A 93 -12.17 8.31 7.07
C GLU A 93 -12.63 8.42 8.53
N MET A 94 -11.97 7.70 9.44
CA MET A 94 -12.30 7.66 10.87
C MET A 94 -12.19 9.04 11.51
N ASP A 95 -11.15 9.81 11.22
CA ASP A 95 -11.00 11.16 11.74
C ASP A 95 -12.08 12.09 11.22
N SER A 96 -12.46 11.96 9.95
CA SER A 96 -13.55 12.76 9.39
C SER A 96 -14.92 12.36 9.95
N ILE A 97 -15.17 11.07 10.21
CA ILE A 97 -16.38 10.59 10.88
C ILE A 97 -16.46 11.16 12.30
N ARG A 98 -15.37 11.09 13.08
CA ARG A 98 -15.31 11.62 14.45
C ARG A 98 -15.60 13.11 14.50
N GLN A 99 -15.06 13.89 13.55
CA GLN A 99 -15.33 15.32 13.43
C GLN A 99 -16.81 15.60 13.14
N LEU A 100 -17.43 14.87 12.20
CA LEU A 100 -18.85 15.03 11.87
C LEU A 100 -19.75 14.70 13.07
N LEU A 101 -19.48 13.59 13.76
CA LEU A 101 -20.22 13.17 14.94
C LEU A 101 -20.09 14.15 16.11
N SER A 102 -18.96 14.85 16.21
CA SER A 102 -18.73 15.87 17.25
C SER A 102 -19.32 17.23 16.90
N SER A 103 -19.83 17.42 15.67
CA SER A 103 -20.39 18.70 15.23
C SER A 103 -21.85 18.86 15.67
N VAL A 104 -22.20 20.06 16.16
CA VAL A 104 -23.56 20.41 16.57
C VAL A 104 -24.02 21.62 15.74
N PRO A 105 -25.21 21.60 15.10
CA PRO A 105 -26.19 20.50 15.11
C PRO A 105 -25.73 19.32 14.25
N PHE A 106 -26.12 18.12 14.65
CA PHE A 106 -25.97 16.90 13.84
C PHE A 106 -27.29 16.66 13.09
N ASP A 107 -27.26 16.82 11.77
CA ASP A 107 -28.42 16.68 10.89
C ASP A 107 -28.37 15.41 10.03
N GLU A 108 -29.48 15.10 9.35
CA GLU A 108 -29.60 13.91 8.48
C GLU A 108 -28.58 13.90 7.33
N SER A 109 -28.17 15.07 6.82
CA SER A 109 -27.19 15.15 5.75
C SER A 109 -25.81 14.66 6.21
N LYS A 110 -25.41 15.02 7.44
CA LYS A 110 -24.18 14.54 8.07
C LYS A 110 -24.26 13.04 8.38
N GLN A 111 -25.42 12.55 8.81
CA GLN A 111 -25.65 11.13 9.03
C GLN A 111 -25.42 10.30 7.75
N LEU A 112 -25.90 10.77 6.59
CA LEU A 112 -25.68 10.10 5.31
C LEU A 112 -24.18 10.04 4.95
N ILE A 113 -23.43 11.13 5.19
CA ILE A 113 -21.99 11.18 4.93
C ILE A 113 -21.25 10.20 5.84
N VAL A 114 -21.59 10.17 7.14
CA VAL A 114 -21.02 9.22 8.11
C VAL A 114 -21.26 7.80 7.65
N ASN A 115 -22.51 7.44 7.32
CA ASN A 115 -22.84 6.09 6.84
C ASN A 115 -22.03 5.69 5.61
N ARG A 116 -21.91 6.58 4.61
CA ARG A 116 -21.13 6.32 3.39
C ARG A 116 -19.65 6.07 3.71
N ARG A 117 -19.05 6.86 4.60
CA ARG A 117 -17.64 6.72 4.98
C ARG A 117 -17.39 5.47 5.82
N THR A 118 -18.29 5.15 6.74
CA THR A 118 -18.24 3.89 7.51
C THR A 118 -18.34 2.69 6.58
N SER A 119 -19.27 2.70 5.62
CA SER A 119 -19.36 1.64 4.61
C SER A 119 -18.09 1.48 3.77
N ARG A 120 -17.40 2.59 3.47
CA ARG A 120 -16.09 2.55 2.80
C ARG A 120 -15.01 1.91 3.67
N VAL A 121 -14.95 2.25 4.96
CA VAL A 121 -14.04 1.59 5.91
C VAL A 121 -14.29 0.08 5.93
N VAL A 122 -15.54 -0.36 5.99
CA VAL A 122 -15.90 -1.78 5.94
C VAL A 122 -15.44 -2.43 4.62
N ALA A 123 -15.62 -1.77 3.49
CA ALA A 123 -15.16 -2.30 2.19
C ALA A 123 -13.63 -2.46 2.14
N ILE A 124 -12.87 -1.49 2.64
CA ILE A 124 -11.41 -1.57 2.71
C ILE A 124 -10.99 -2.73 3.64
N MET A 125 -11.61 -2.85 4.81
CA MET A 125 -11.31 -3.94 5.75
C MET A 125 -11.52 -5.33 5.14
N LYS A 126 -12.53 -5.50 4.28
CA LYS A 126 -12.74 -6.76 3.55
C LYS A 126 -11.57 -7.08 2.62
N ILE A 127 -11.08 -6.10 1.87
CA ILE A 127 -9.90 -6.26 1.01
C ILE A 127 -8.67 -6.60 1.85
N CYS A 128 -8.47 -5.93 3.00
CA CYS A 128 -7.37 -6.24 3.92
C CYS A 128 -7.39 -7.70 4.40
N VAL A 129 -8.58 -8.27 4.62
CA VAL A 129 -8.75 -9.69 4.99
C VAL A 129 -8.41 -10.60 3.80
N GLU A 130 -8.94 -10.31 2.61
CA GLU A 130 -8.68 -11.12 1.40
C GLU A 130 -7.21 -11.07 0.98
N GLN A 131 -6.54 -9.94 1.19
CA GLN A 131 -5.13 -9.74 0.85
C GLN A 131 -4.19 -10.70 1.59
N ILE A 132 -4.58 -11.27 2.73
CA ILE A 132 -3.78 -12.26 3.46
C ILE A 132 -3.43 -13.45 2.55
N HIS A 133 -4.35 -13.86 1.67
CA HIS A 133 -4.14 -14.97 0.74
C HIS A 133 -3.01 -14.74 -0.26
N ILE A 134 -2.67 -13.48 -0.55
CA ILE A 134 -1.50 -13.15 -1.39
C ILE A 134 -0.22 -13.49 -0.64
N LEU A 135 -0.15 -13.17 0.66
CA LEU A 135 1.01 -13.50 1.49
C LEU A 135 1.14 -15.01 1.73
N GLU A 136 0.03 -15.73 1.80
CA GLU A 136 0.01 -17.21 1.93
C GLU A 136 0.59 -17.95 0.71
N THR A 137 0.81 -17.25 -0.41
CA THR A 137 1.52 -17.82 -1.57
C THR A 137 3.02 -17.98 -1.34
N MET A 138 3.59 -17.27 -0.35
CA MET A 138 4.96 -17.44 0.11
C MET A 138 5.05 -18.63 1.07
N THR A 139 6.01 -19.53 0.85
CA THR A 139 6.16 -20.68 1.74
C THR A 139 6.85 -20.28 3.04
N ALA A 140 6.60 -21.05 4.11
CA ALA A 140 7.29 -20.83 5.39
C ALA A 140 8.81 -20.99 5.29
N LEU A 141 9.31 -21.81 4.35
CA LEU A 141 10.74 -21.97 4.09
C LEU A 141 11.33 -20.70 3.46
N ASP A 142 10.67 -20.17 2.43
CA ASP A 142 11.10 -18.93 1.77
C ASP A 142 11.04 -17.74 2.74
N PHE A 143 10.02 -17.69 3.61
CA PHE A 143 9.96 -16.70 4.69
C PHE A 143 11.13 -16.84 5.66
N SER A 144 11.48 -18.07 6.05
CA SER A 144 12.59 -18.32 6.98
C SER A 144 13.94 -17.86 6.41
N ASP A 145 14.08 -17.79 5.08
CA ASP A 145 15.34 -17.43 4.43
C ASP A 145 15.74 -15.96 4.63
N PHE A 146 14.78 -15.06 4.84
CA PHE A 146 15.00 -13.63 5.08
C PHE A 146 14.53 -13.11 6.45
N ARG A 147 13.80 -13.94 7.21
CA ARG A 147 13.26 -13.57 8.53
C ARG A 147 14.31 -12.98 9.49
N ASP A 148 15.52 -13.50 9.44
CA ASP A 148 16.61 -13.06 10.34
C ASP A 148 17.06 -11.62 10.07
N TYR A 149 16.91 -11.13 8.82
CA TYR A 149 17.22 -9.74 8.46
C TYR A 149 16.17 -8.75 9.00
N LEU A 150 14.97 -9.23 9.34
CA LEU A 150 13.88 -8.37 9.82
C LEU A 150 14.01 -8.03 11.30
N ALA A 151 14.77 -8.78 12.09
CA ALA A 151 14.87 -8.52 13.53
C ALA A 151 15.56 -7.17 13.82
N PRO A 152 15.04 -6.32 14.72
CA PRO A 152 13.92 -6.53 15.65
C PRO A 152 12.55 -6.04 15.15
N ALA A 153 12.41 -5.69 13.87
CA ALA A 153 11.17 -5.17 13.30
C ALA A 153 10.04 -6.20 13.36
N SER A 154 8.83 -5.75 13.71
CA SER A 154 7.64 -6.60 13.73
C SER A 154 6.35 -5.83 13.49
N GLY A 155 5.28 -6.54 13.13
CA GLY A 155 3.94 -5.97 12.98
C GLY A 155 3.41 -5.27 14.25
N PHE A 156 3.94 -5.58 15.44
CA PHE A 156 3.63 -4.86 16.68
C PHE A 156 4.06 -3.39 16.66
N GLN A 157 4.98 -3.04 15.77
CA GLN A 157 5.47 -1.68 15.58
C GLN A 157 4.65 -0.91 14.52
N SER A 158 3.59 -1.50 13.94
CA SER A 158 2.70 -0.76 13.05
C SER A 158 1.93 0.31 13.84
N TYR A 159 2.43 1.55 13.75
CA TYR A 159 1.86 2.70 14.43
C TYR A 159 0.42 2.98 13.97
N GLN A 160 0.14 2.86 12.66
CA GLN A 160 -1.18 3.11 12.12
C GLN A 160 -2.20 2.05 12.57
N PHE A 161 -1.78 0.79 12.68
CA PHE A 161 -2.63 -0.26 13.24
C PHE A 161 -3.01 0.05 14.69
N ARG A 162 -2.04 0.44 15.53
CA ARG A 162 -2.31 0.87 16.92
C ARG A 162 -3.22 2.09 17.01
N LEU A 163 -3.01 3.08 16.14
CA LEU A 163 -3.89 4.25 16.05
C LEU A 163 -5.32 3.85 15.69
N LEU A 164 -5.50 2.89 14.78
CA LEU A 164 -6.79 2.39 14.39
C LEU A 164 -7.50 1.71 15.58
N GLU A 165 -6.81 0.80 16.28
CA GLU A 165 -7.32 0.16 17.50
C GLU A 165 -7.80 1.21 18.53
N ASN A 166 -6.96 2.21 18.79
CA ASN A 166 -7.26 3.27 19.75
C ASN A 166 -8.47 4.13 19.30
N LYS A 167 -8.55 4.51 18.01
CA LYS A 167 -9.68 5.31 17.48
C LYS A 167 -10.99 4.52 17.45
N LEU A 168 -10.94 3.20 17.36
CA LEU A 168 -12.10 2.31 17.48
C LEU A 168 -12.51 2.07 18.94
N GLY A 169 -11.71 2.53 19.91
CA GLY A 169 -12.03 2.47 21.33
C GLY A 169 -11.53 1.22 22.05
N ILE A 170 -10.58 0.48 21.47
CA ILE A 170 -9.88 -0.59 22.20
C ILE A 170 -9.08 0.06 23.33
N LYS A 171 -9.37 -0.35 24.57
CA LYS A 171 -8.65 0.14 25.73
C LYS A 171 -7.27 -0.51 25.79
N PRO A 172 -6.21 0.22 26.14
CA PRO A 172 -4.93 -0.41 26.42
C PRO A 172 -5.13 -1.42 27.55
N VAL A 173 -4.54 -2.61 27.39
CA VAL A 173 -4.48 -3.59 28.48
C VAL A 173 -3.67 -2.93 29.60
N SER A 174 -4.33 -2.66 30.74
CA SER A 174 -3.66 -2.17 31.93
C SER A 174 -2.61 -3.21 32.34
N SER A 175 -1.34 -2.82 32.32
CA SER A 175 -0.28 -3.55 33.02
C SER A 175 -0.59 -3.47 34.51
N GLU A 176 -1.08 -4.57 35.09
CA GLU A 176 -1.05 -4.80 36.54
C GLU A 176 0.40 -4.98 37.03
#